data_AF-A0A6A6FZ59-F1
#
_entry.id   AF-A0A6A6FZ59-F1
#
_cell.length_a   1.000
_cell.length_b   1.000
_cell.length_c   1.000
_cell.angle_alpha   90.00
_cell.angle_beta   90.00
_cell.angle_gamma   90.00
#
_symmetry.space_group_name_H-M   'P 1'
#
loop_
_entity.id
_entity.type
_entity.pdbx_description
1 polymer ?
#
loop_
_entity_poly.entity_id
_entity_poly.type
_entity_poly.pdbx_seq_one_letter_code
_entity_poly.pdbx_strand_id
1 'polypeptide(L)'
;MSGEVKRLRRERKAVEVVEEEKRVLEGKLGLLDDVRRELSESEIKRRMLEDERRAWATYLENQEGEAAFDSPEEMARAFVKERMEKLQLVEQMGQIQPELAVKDEAINALEQERTTLQAELKRLKTMGGDGTASGDAKARARLERQRMLAVKEVEYLRAQLKSLEDETTEFDPDRADQGTTSKTAELEALVDEYKKEISELHAQLTKLEAQPAPAPAQPSLKRPAPDSEENEAMGTLQRKLRKLQGAVVSLDSKNATLTNDLKASNAQLAALRESSRTRVLELSNNPTAQFQAIRASTLKTLQAENEALLAQIKGRSPPPASVPAAVVDSLKLQLEEKDAELAQRDKKTLRLRQIWSGKVIEFQEAVASTLGWTVKFLPHGKLQLSPVYYPTGINPETGEEEENFILFDSEKGTMKVSGGERSRFAQEIRDMVEFWIEGRGEVPCFLAAAGLEFWERSQQAKEKEGG
;
A
#
# COMPACT_ATOMS: atom_id res chain seq x y z
N MET A 1 38.80 40.60 -60.66
CA MET A 1 38.76 41.46 -59.45
C MET A 1 37.36 41.98 -59.06
N SER A 2 36.68 42.86 -59.81
CA SER A 2 35.36 43.40 -59.36
C SER A 2 34.19 42.40 -59.44
N GLY A 3 34.20 41.50 -60.44
CA GLY A 3 33.16 40.47 -60.61
C GLY A 3 33.18 39.38 -59.53
N GLU A 4 34.37 38.89 -59.18
CA GLU A 4 34.54 37.86 -58.14
C GLU A 4 34.14 38.37 -56.75
N VAL A 5 34.50 39.61 -56.40
CA VAL A 5 34.09 40.22 -55.13
C VAL A 5 32.56 40.36 -55.06
N LYS A 6 31.88 40.68 -56.16
CA LYS A 6 30.42 40.72 -56.22
C LYS A 6 29.80 39.32 -56.07
N ARG A 7 30.41 38.30 -56.67
CA ARG A 7 29.98 36.90 -56.55
C ARG A 7 30.13 36.39 -55.11
N LEU A 8 31.29 36.56 -54.50
CA LEU A 8 31.56 36.15 -53.10
C LEU A 8 30.62 36.87 -52.12
N ARG A 9 30.29 38.15 -52.36
CA ARG A 9 29.30 38.87 -51.54
C ARG A 9 27.88 38.31 -51.68
N ARG A 10 27.49 37.81 -52.87
CA ARG A 10 26.19 37.16 -53.07
C ARG A 10 26.14 35.79 -52.40
N GLU A 11 27.22 35.01 -52.55
CA GLU A 11 27.36 33.70 -51.88
C GLU A 11 27.33 33.86 -50.36
N ARG A 12 28.04 34.84 -49.79
CA ARG A 12 27.98 35.14 -48.36
C ARG A 12 26.57 35.49 -47.87
N LYS A 13 25.83 36.32 -48.61
CA LYS A 13 24.43 36.64 -48.28
C LYS A 13 23.52 35.42 -48.34
N ALA A 14 23.73 34.54 -49.31
CA ALA A 14 22.97 33.29 -49.41
C ALA A 14 23.29 32.36 -48.23
N VAL A 15 24.56 32.26 -47.82
CA VAL A 15 24.97 31.52 -46.63
C VAL A 15 24.35 32.11 -45.36
N GLU A 16 24.35 33.44 -45.21
CA GLU A 16 23.71 34.12 -44.06
C GLU A 16 22.20 33.80 -43.98
N VAL A 17 21.49 33.81 -45.12
CA VAL A 17 20.07 33.41 -45.16
C VAL A 17 19.87 31.94 -44.78
N VAL A 18 20.72 31.04 -45.29
CA VAL A 18 20.66 29.61 -44.94
C VAL A 18 20.97 29.38 -43.46
N GLU A 19 21.90 30.14 -42.87
CA GLU A 19 22.17 30.07 -41.44
C GLU A 19 21.00 30.57 -40.59
N GLU A 20 20.32 31.64 -41.01
CA GLU A 20 19.11 32.12 -40.36
C GLU A 20 17.96 31.11 -40.46
N GLU A 21 17.72 30.55 -41.65
CA GLU A 21 16.74 29.48 -41.86
C GLU A 21 17.06 28.25 -41.00
N LYS A 22 18.35 27.87 -40.92
CA LYS A 22 18.81 26.79 -40.05
C LYS A 22 18.53 27.11 -38.58
N ARG A 23 18.83 28.32 -38.10
CA ARG A 23 18.51 28.73 -36.72
C ARG A 23 17.01 28.69 -36.45
N VAL A 24 16.18 29.11 -37.41
CA VAL A 24 14.72 29.04 -37.29
C VAL A 24 14.23 27.59 -37.26
N LEU A 25 14.80 26.70 -38.08
CA LEU A 25 14.47 25.27 -38.08
C LEU A 25 14.91 24.58 -36.79
N GLU A 26 16.09 24.92 -36.27
CA GLU A 26 16.58 24.45 -34.97
C GLU A 26 15.65 24.92 -33.83
N GLY A 27 15.19 26.17 -33.87
CA GLY A 27 14.21 26.68 -32.91
C GLY A 27 12.86 25.96 -33.01
N LYS A 28 12.36 25.70 -34.22
CA LYS A 28 11.13 24.91 -34.43
C LYS A 28 11.29 23.47 -33.95
N LEU A 29 12.48 22.88 -34.12
CA LEU A 29 12.77 21.53 -33.65
C LEU A 29 12.77 21.47 -32.11
N GLY A 30 13.34 22.47 -31.44
CA GLY A 30 13.24 22.61 -29.99
C GLY A 30 11.78 22.70 -29.50
N LEU A 31 10.96 23.54 -30.14
CA LEU A 31 9.52 23.63 -29.81
C LEU A 31 8.77 22.31 -30.05
N LEU A 32 9.12 21.56 -31.10
CA LEU A 32 8.53 20.24 -31.35
C LEU A 32 8.92 19.23 -30.26
N ASP A 33 10.15 19.30 -29.76
CA ASP A 33 10.61 18.44 -28.68
C ASP A 33 9.92 18.80 -27.35
N ASP A 34 9.68 20.08 -27.07
CA ASP A 34 8.88 20.52 -25.92
C ASP A 34 7.43 20.02 -26.00
N VAL A 35 6.78 20.16 -27.16
CA VAL A 35 5.42 19.65 -27.38
C VAL A 35 5.37 18.12 -27.24
N ARG A 36 6.39 17.40 -27.71
CA ARG A 36 6.49 15.94 -27.51
C ARG A 36 6.60 15.59 -26.04
N ARG A 37 7.36 16.38 -25.27
CA ARG A 37 7.47 16.21 -23.81
C ARG A 37 6.11 16.41 -23.14
N GLU A 38 5.44 17.52 -23.43
CA GLU A 38 4.10 17.81 -22.90
C GLU A 38 3.08 16.75 -23.30
N LEU A 39 3.11 16.28 -24.56
CA LEU A 39 2.27 15.19 -25.03
C LEU A 39 2.52 13.93 -24.20
N SER A 40 3.78 13.52 -24.03
CA SER A 40 4.11 12.34 -23.22
C SER A 40 3.65 12.46 -21.76
N GLU A 41 3.81 13.63 -21.15
CA GLU A 41 3.31 13.89 -19.79
C GLU A 41 1.79 13.82 -19.72
N SER A 42 1.09 14.39 -20.71
CA SER A 42 -0.37 14.36 -20.79
C SER A 42 -0.90 12.93 -21.01
N GLU A 43 -0.20 12.13 -21.81
CA GLU A 43 -0.56 10.74 -22.05
C GLU A 43 -0.38 9.89 -20.79
N ILE A 44 0.68 10.13 -20.03
CA ILE A 44 0.89 9.47 -18.73
C ILE A 44 -0.22 9.86 -17.76
N LYS A 45 -0.51 11.15 -17.59
CA LYS A 45 -1.61 11.62 -16.71
C LYS A 45 -2.94 11.00 -17.10
N ARG A 46 -3.25 10.94 -18.39
CA ARG A 46 -4.47 10.33 -18.90
C ARG A 46 -4.54 8.84 -18.59
N ARG A 47 -3.44 8.10 -18.77
CA ARG A 47 -3.39 6.67 -18.37
C ARG A 47 -3.61 6.48 -16.87
N MET A 48 -2.99 7.31 -16.02
CA MET A 48 -3.22 7.25 -14.57
C MET A 48 -4.70 7.49 -14.23
N LEU A 49 -5.34 8.51 -14.82
CA LEU A 49 -6.76 8.78 -14.61
C LEU A 49 -7.67 7.67 -15.16
N GLU A 50 -7.31 7.06 -16.30
CA GLU A 50 -8.04 5.91 -16.86
C GLU A 50 -7.93 4.68 -15.94
N ASP A 51 -6.75 4.42 -15.37
CA ASP A 51 -6.52 3.31 -14.44
C ASP A 51 -7.23 3.54 -13.10
N GLU A 52 -7.20 4.76 -12.56
CA GLU A 52 -7.99 5.15 -11.39
C GLU A 52 -9.49 4.98 -11.67
N ARG A 53 -9.98 5.44 -12.82
CA ARG A 53 -11.38 5.29 -13.21
C ARG A 53 -11.78 3.81 -13.31
N ARG A 54 -10.91 2.97 -13.88
CA ARG A 54 -11.15 1.52 -13.95
C ARG A 54 -11.15 0.89 -12.57
N ALA A 55 -10.25 1.28 -11.68
CA ALA A 55 -10.23 0.81 -10.31
C ALA A 55 -11.54 1.17 -9.58
N TRP A 56 -12.01 2.41 -9.70
CA TRP A 56 -13.29 2.81 -9.13
C TRP A 56 -14.46 2.06 -9.74
N ALA A 57 -14.47 1.87 -11.06
CA ALA A 57 -15.52 1.11 -11.74
C ALA A 57 -15.57 -0.35 -11.27
N THR A 58 -14.43 -1.02 -11.09
CA THR A 58 -14.41 -2.39 -10.57
C THR A 58 -14.81 -2.47 -9.11
N TYR A 59 -14.48 -1.46 -8.29
CA TYR A 59 -14.94 -1.40 -6.90
C TYR A 59 -16.46 -1.19 -6.81
N LEU A 60 -17.03 -0.37 -7.69
CA LEU A 60 -18.47 -0.11 -7.76
C LEU A 60 -19.26 -1.30 -8.33
N GLU A 61 -18.77 -1.94 -9.38
CA GLU A 61 -19.42 -3.08 -10.03
C GLU A 61 -19.43 -4.33 -9.13
N ASN A 62 -18.43 -4.47 -8.24
CA ASN A 62 -18.36 -5.55 -7.26
C ASN A 62 -19.18 -5.31 -5.98
N GLN A 63 -19.87 -4.16 -5.85
CA GLN A 63 -20.80 -3.95 -4.73
C GLN A 63 -22.14 -4.60 -5.04
N GLU A 64 -22.39 -5.76 -4.42
CA GLU A 64 -23.71 -6.40 -4.42
C GLU A 64 -24.56 -5.84 -3.25
N GLY A 65 -25.62 -5.08 -3.55
CA GLY A 65 -26.58 -4.55 -2.55
C GLY A 65 -27.46 -3.41 -3.07
N GLU A 66 -28.42 -2.94 -2.25
CA GLU A 66 -29.32 -1.80 -2.55
C GLU A 66 -28.60 -0.44 -2.71
N ALA A 67 -27.33 -0.37 -2.32
CA ALA A 67 -26.48 0.82 -2.42
C ALA A 67 -25.52 0.71 -3.61
N ALA A 68 -26.05 0.42 -4.81
CA ALA A 68 -25.28 0.60 -6.03
C ALA A 68 -25.07 2.10 -6.25
N PHE A 69 -23.81 2.54 -6.25
CA PHE A 69 -23.46 3.92 -6.56
C PHE A 69 -23.00 4.01 -8.01
N ASP A 70 -23.51 4.99 -8.75
CA ASP A 70 -23.14 5.18 -10.15
C ASP A 70 -21.88 6.05 -10.28
N SER A 71 -21.55 6.82 -9.24
CA SER A 71 -20.38 7.70 -9.20
C SER A 71 -19.63 7.64 -7.87
N PRO A 72 -18.28 7.72 -7.88
CA PRO A 72 -17.49 7.90 -6.66
C PRO A 72 -17.92 9.10 -5.81
N GLU A 73 -18.44 10.15 -6.44
CA GLU A 73 -18.97 11.32 -5.72
C GLU A 73 -20.22 10.96 -4.90
N GLU A 74 -21.08 10.10 -5.42
CA GLU A 74 -22.27 9.63 -4.69
C GLU A 74 -21.89 8.74 -3.52
N MET A 75 -20.91 7.85 -3.70
CA MET A 75 -20.35 7.07 -2.59
C MET A 75 -19.76 7.98 -1.51
N ALA A 76 -19.00 9.01 -1.89
CA ALA A 76 -18.43 9.96 -0.94
C ALA A 76 -19.53 10.74 -0.19
N ARG A 77 -20.58 11.18 -0.88
CA ARG A 77 -21.74 11.85 -0.27
C ARG A 77 -22.49 10.91 0.68
N ALA A 78 -22.71 9.65 0.28
CA ALA A 78 -23.35 8.65 1.12
C ALA A 78 -22.50 8.33 2.37
N PHE A 79 -21.19 8.19 2.21
CA PHE A 79 -20.26 8.00 3.32
C PHE A 79 -20.29 9.17 4.31
N VAL A 80 -20.35 10.41 3.82
CA VAL A 80 -20.49 11.59 4.69
C VAL A 80 -21.85 11.58 5.40
N LYS A 81 -22.94 11.23 4.72
CA LYS A 81 -24.27 11.09 5.34
C LYS A 81 -24.28 10.03 6.44
N GLU A 82 -23.80 8.82 6.14
CA GLU A 82 -23.63 7.73 7.11
C GLU A 82 -22.76 8.15 8.31
N ARG A 83 -21.68 8.90 8.07
CA ARG A 83 -20.86 9.42 9.17
C ARG A 83 -21.62 10.41 10.04
N MET A 84 -22.45 11.28 9.44
CA MET A 84 -23.29 12.23 10.18
C MET A 84 -24.40 11.51 10.95
N GLU A 85 -25.07 10.53 10.33
CA GLU A 85 -26.09 9.68 10.96
C GLU A 85 -25.49 8.89 12.12
N LYS A 86 -24.29 8.32 11.95
CA LYS A 86 -23.57 7.64 13.04
C LYS A 86 -23.22 8.59 14.17
N LEU A 87 -22.78 9.82 13.88
CA LEU A 87 -22.54 10.84 14.91
C LEU A 87 -23.82 11.20 15.66
N GLN A 88 -24.94 11.36 14.94
CA GLN A 88 -26.25 11.59 15.55
C GLN A 88 -26.71 10.43 16.42
N LEU A 89 -26.56 9.18 15.96
CA LEU A 89 -26.88 7.98 16.74
C LEU A 89 -25.99 7.86 17.98
N VAL A 90 -24.71 8.18 17.87
CA VAL A 90 -23.79 8.20 19.02
C VAL A 90 -24.17 9.31 20.00
N GLU A 91 -24.58 10.48 19.52
CA GLU A 91 -25.09 11.56 20.37
C GLU A 91 -26.39 11.15 21.08
N GLN A 92 -27.35 10.56 20.37
CA GLN A 92 -28.59 10.02 20.95
C GLN A 92 -28.31 8.93 21.98
N MET A 93 -27.39 8.00 21.69
CA MET A 93 -26.95 6.99 22.66
C MET A 93 -26.29 7.63 23.89
N GLY A 94 -25.51 8.69 23.69
CA GLY A 94 -24.90 9.47 24.77
C GLY A 94 -25.93 10.23 25.62
N GLN A 95 -27.08 10.58 25.06
CA GLN A 95 -28.21 11.18 25.79
C GLN A 95 -29.05 10.14 26.53
N ILE A 96 -29.27 8.96 25.93
CA ILE A 96 -30.07 7.88 26.54
C ILE A 96 -29.31 7.19 27.67
N GLN A 97 -27.98 7.02 27.57
CA GLN A 97 -27.15 6.39 28.62
C GLN A 97 -27.33 7.01 30.02
N PRO A 98 -27.26 8.34 30.22
CA PRO A 98 -27.49 8.94 31.54
C PRO A 98 -28.95 8.78 31.99
N GLU A 99 -29.94 8.86 31.10
CA GLU A 99 -31.33 8.60 31.46
C GLU A 99 -31.52 7.17 31.98
N LEU A 100 -30.88 6.20 31.32
CA LEU A 100 -30.91 4.79 31.71
C LEU A 100 -30.20 4.58 33.06
N ALA A 101 -29.06 5.25 33.28
CA ALA A 101 -28.37 5.23 34.58
C ALA A 101 -29.25 5.79 35.72
N VAL A 102 -29.98 6.89 35.50
CA VAL A 102 -30.93 7.42 36.49
C VAL A 102 -32.09 6.44 36.74
N LYS A 103 -32.61 5.78 35.69
CA LYS A 103 -33.65 4.75 35.85
C LYS A 103 -33.13 3.54 36.62
N ASP A 104 -31.90 3.10 36.37
CA ASP A 104 -31.28 2.00 37.11
C ASP A 104 -31.04 2.37 38.58
N GLU A 105 -30.60 3.59 38.88
CA GLU A 105 -30.51 4.09 40.26
C GLU A 105 -31.88 4.10 40.96
N ALA A 106 -32.93 4.53 40.26
CA ALA A 106 -34.29 4.52 40.79
C ALA A 106 -34.83 3.10 41.02
N ILE A 107 -34.56 2.17 40.10
CA ILE A 107 -34.91 0.74 40.26
C ILE A 107 -34.17 0.16 41.46
N ASN A 108 -32.87 0.42 41.59
CA ASN A 108 -32.07 -0.03 42.73
C ASN A 108 -32.62 0.52 44.07
N ALA A 109 -33.05 1.78 44.11
CA ALA A 109 -33.68 2.36 45.29
C ALA A 109 -35.01 1.68 45.63
N LEU A 110 -35.88 1.45 44.64
CA LEU A 110 -37.14 0.73 44.83
C LEU A 110 -36.93 -0.74 45.22
N GLU A 111 -35.91 -1.40 44.69
CA GLU A 111 -35.52 -2.74 45.09
C GLU A 111 -35.05 -2.77 46.54
N GLN A 112 -34.22 -1.81 46.95
CA GLN A 112 -33.81 -1.65 48.34
C GLN A 112 -35.03 -1.44 49.26
N GLU A 113 -35.94 -0.51 48.92
CA GLU A 113 -37.18 -0.31 49.66
C GLU A 113 -38.06 -1.56 49.70
N ARG A 114 -38.16 -2.29 48.59
CA ARG A 114 -38.90 -3.56 48.57
C ARG A 114 -38.25 -4.59 49.49
N THR A 115 -36.92 -4.66 49.54
CA THR A 115 -36.21 -5.56 50.48
C THR A 115 -36.37 -5.14 51.93
N THR A 116 -36.36 -3.83 52.24
CA THR A 116 -36.59 -3.32 53.61
C THR A 116 -38.03 -3.59 54.04
N LEU A 117 -39.03 -3.28 53.20
CA LEU A 117 -40.43 -3.59 53.45
C LEU A 117 -40.69 -5.10 53.57
N GLN A 118 -40.01 -5.93 52.77
CA GLN A 118 -40.08 -7.38 52.95
C GLN A 118 -39.46 -7.84 54.27
N ALA A 119 -38.35 -7.22 54.70
CA ALA A 119 -37.74 -7.50 56.00
C ALA A 119 -38.65 -7.04 57.15
N GLU A 120 -39.31 -5.89 57.03
CA GLU A 120 -40.30 -5.38 57.99
C GLU A 120 -41.56 -6.24 58.03
N LEU A 121 -42.09 -6.67 56.89
CA LEU A 121 -43.22 -7.62 56.84
C LEU A 121 -42.85 -8.96 57.45
N LYS A 122 -41.64 -9.46 57.22
CA LYS A 122 -41.14 -10.67 57.89
C LYS A 122 -40.99 -10.42 59.39
N ARG A 123 -40.48 -9.27 59.82
CA ARG A 123 -40.36 -8.87 61.22
C ARG A 123 -41.72 -8.72 61.89
N LEU A 124 -42.71 -8.16 61.23
CA LEU A 124 -44.09 -8.05 61.72
C LEU A 124 -44.78 -9.42 61.73
N LYS A 125 -44.47 -10.31 60.78
CA LYS A 125 -44.95 -11.70 60.81
C LYS A 125 -44.27 -12.54 61.88
N THR A 126 -43.01 -12.28 62.24
CA THR A 126 -42.34 -12.95 63.36
C THR A 126 -42.72 -12.34 64.70
N MET A 127 -42.89 -11.01 64.79
CA MET A 127 -43.43 -10.33 65.97
C MET A 127 -44.93 -10.64 66.19
N GLY A 128 -45.69 -10.83 65.11
CA GLY A 128 -47.07 -11.34 65.15
C GLY A 128 -47.16 -12.87 65.15
N GLY A 129 -46.01 -13.55 65.07
CA GLY A 129 -45.91 -14.98 64.83
C GLY A 129 -45.82 -15.85 66.07
N ASP A 130 -45.69 -15.28 67.27
CA ASP A 130 -45.54 -16.10 68.49
C ASP A 130 -46.13 -15.48 69.77
N GLY A 131 -47.04 -14.51 69.64
CA GLY A 131 -47.65 -13.86 70.82
C GLY A 131 -48.99 -13.15 70.65
N THR A 132 -49.42 -12.81 69.43
CA THR A 132 -50.63 -11.98 69.24
C THR A 132 -51.80 -12.68 68.57
N ALA A 133 -51.64 -13.90 68.04
CA ALA A 133 -52.77 -14.69 67.52
C ALA A 133 -53.81 -15.03 68.60
N SER A 134 -53.41 -15.13 69.88
CA SER A 134 -54.33 -15.30 71.01
C SER A 134 -55.03 -13.98 71.40
N GLY A 135 -54.34 -12.84 71.23
CA GLY A 135 -54.87 -11.51 71.53
C GLY A 135 -55.92 -11.05 70.53
N ASP A 136 -55.64 -11.18 69.23
CA ASP A 136 -56.58 -10.81 68.17
C ASP A 136 -57.78 -11.77 68.09
N ALA A 137 -57.58 -13.06 68.36
CA ALA A 137 -58.69 -14.01 68.47
C ALA A 137 -59.58 -13.73 69.70
N LYS A 138 -58.98 -13.35 70.85
CA LYS A 138 -59.75 -12.95 72.04
C LYS A 138 -60.40 -11.57 71.88
N ALA A 139 -59.76 -10.62 71.22
CA ALA A 139 -60.32 -9.29 70.93
C ALA A 139 -61.48 -9.40 69.93
N ARG A 140 -61.34 -10.21 68.88
CA ARG A 140 -62.44 -10.52 67.95
C ARG A 140 -63.58 -11.29 68.65
N ALA A 141 -63.26 -12.28 69.50
CA ALA A 141 -64.30 -12.98 70.27
C ALA A 141 -65.00 -12.09 71.30
N ARG A 142 -64.32 -11.07 71.86
CA ARG A 142 -64.92 -10.06 72.75
C ARG A 142 -65.81 -9.10 71.96
N LEU A 143 -65.36 -8.62 70.81
CA LEU A 143 -66.17 -7.78 69.92
C LEU A 143 -67.41 -8.51 69.39
N GLU A 144 -67.29 -9.81 69.07
CA GLU A 144 -68.43 -10.61 68.63
C GLU A 144 -69.45 -10.85 69.76
N ARG A 145 -68.98 -11.03 71.00
CA ARG A 145 -69.86 -11.10 72.19
C ARG A 145 -70.52 -9.76 72.49
N GLN A 146 -69.78 -8.65 72.39
CA GLN A 146 -70.34 -7.30 72.53
C GLN A 146 -71.38 -6.99 71.45
N ARG A 147 -71.13 -7.42 70.21
CA ARG A 147 -72.10 -7.31 69.10
C ARG A 147 -73.35 -8.14 69.37
N MET A 148 -73.21 -9.39 69.82
CA MET A 148 -74.36 -10.22 70.18
C MET A 148 -75.15 -9.67 71.37
N LEU A 149 -74.48 -9.10 72.37
CA LEU A 149 -75.13 -8.44 73.50
C LEU A 149 -75.88 -7.18 73.06
N ALA A 150 -75.28 -6.34 72.23
CA ALA A 150 -75.94 -5.16 71.67
C ALA A 150 -77.13 -5.53 70.76
N VAL A 151 -77.05 -6.63 70.00
CA VAL A 151 -78.19 -7.12 69.20
C VAL A 151 -79.32 -7.61 70.10
N LYS A 152 -79.01 -8.35 71.16
CA LYS A 152 -80.01 -8.77 72.16
C LYS A 152 -80.60 -7.59 72.93
N GLU A 153 -79.81 -6.55 73.19
CA GLU A 153 -80.27 -5.32 73.83
C GLU A 153 -81.19 -4.54 72.89
N VAL A 154 -80.89 -4.46 71.60
CA VAL A 154 -81.80 -3.87 70.60
C VAL A 154 -83.09 -4.68 70.47
N GLU A 155 -83.02 -6.02 70.52
CA GLU A 155 -84.20 -6.88 70.54
C GLU A 155 -85.03 -6.71 71.82
N TYR A 156 -84.37 -6.58 72.97
CA TYR A 156 -84.99 -6.32 74.26
C TYR A 156 -85.63 -4.92 74.32
N LEU A 157 -84.94 -3.88 73.85
CA LEU A 157 -85.47 -2.52 73.73
C LEU A 157 -86.63 -2.45 72.72
N ARG A 158 -86.59 -3.24 71.64
CA ARG A 158 -87.75 -3.40 70.73
C ARG A 158 -88.92 -4.11 71.38
N ALA A 159 -88.67 -5.13 72.21
CA ALA A 159 -89.71 -5.80 72.97
C ALA A 159 -90.29 -4.88 74.06
N GLN A 160 -89.47 -4.04 74.69
CA GLN A 160 -89.91 -3.01 75.63
C GLN A 160 -90.70 -1.90 74.94
N LEU A 161 -90.27 -1.42 73.77
CA LEU A 161 -91.05 -0.47 72.98
C LEU A 161 -92.37 -1.10 72.54
N LYS A 162 -92.37 -2.38 72.19
CA LYS A 162 -93.60 -3.11 71.86
C LYS A 162 -94.50 -3.31 73.07
N SER A 163 -93.96 -3.62 74.25
CA SER A 163 -94.75 -3.72 75.48
C SER A 163 -95.23 -2.35 75.97
N LEU A 164 -94.48 -1.28 75.72
CA LEU A 164 -94.91 0.10 75.98
C LEU A 164 -95.97 0.54 74.98
N GLU A 165 -95.87 0.13 73.71
CA GLU A 165 -96.95 0.29 72.72
C GLU A 165 -98.20 -0.47 73.18
N ASP A 166 -98.05 -1.73 73.61
CA ASP A 166 -99.13 -2.56 74.16
C ASP A 166 -99.71 -1.94 75.46
N GLU A 167 -98.88 -1.38 76.36
CA GLU A 167 -99.31 -0.63 77.56
C GLU A 167 -99.95 0.74 77.21
N THR A 168 -99.53 1.42 76.14
CA THR A 168 -100.22 2.62 75.66
C THR A 168 -101.55 2.30 74.99
N THR A 169 -101.76 1.07 74.51
CA THR A 169 -103.06 0.60 74.03
C THR A 169 -103.99 0.11 75.15
N GLU A 170 -103.45 -0.24 76.32
CA GLU A 170 -104.20 -0.67 77.51
C GLU A 170 -103.95 0.27 78.70
N PHE A 171 -104.45 1.50 78.61
CA PHE A 171 -104.39 2.45 79.72
C PHE A 171 -105.44 2.11 80.80
N ASP A 172 -105.01 1.43 81.87
CA ASP A 172 -105.76 1.24 83.13
C ASP A 172 -104.88 1.71 84.32
N PRO A 173 -105.30 2.70 85.14
CA PRO A 173 -104.37 3.51 85.94
C PRO A 173 -103.85 2.86 87.23
N ASP A 174 -104.44 1.77 87.73
CA ASP A 174 -104.12 1.24 89.06
C ASP A 174 -102.93 0.26 89.11
N ARG A 175 -102.37 -0.15 87.96
CA ARG A 175 -101.22 -1.07 87.88
C ARG A 175 -99.85 -0.39 87.77
N ALA A 176 -99.82 0.92 87.52
CA ALA A 176 -98.60 1.68 87.25
C ALA A 176 -97.69 1.89 88.47
N ASP A 177 -98.27 2.04 89.67
CA ASP A 177 -97.51 2.44 90.86
C ASP A 177 -96.69 1.30 91.49
N GLN A 178 -97.11 0.05 91.31
CA GLN A 178 -96.36 -1.13 91.81
C GLN A 178 -95.26 -1.59 90.84
N GLY A 179 -95.44 -1.37 89.52
CA GLY A 179 -94.44 -1.72 88.51
C GLY A 179 -93.31 -0.69 88.40
N THR A 180 -93.57 0.58 88.70
CA THR A 180 -92.54 1.63 88.71
C THR A 180 -91.59 1.48 89.89
N THR A 181 -92.11 1.13 91.07
CA THR A 181 -91.32 0.97 92.30
C THR A 181 -90.39 -0.26 92.26
N SER A 182 -90.82 -1.38 91.68
CA SER A 182 -89.94 -2.54 91.44
C SER A 182 -88.88 -2.27 90.36
N LYS A 183 -89.26 -1.61 89.26
CA LYS A 183 -88.32 -1.21 88.20
C LYS A 183 -87.27 -0.21 88.69
N THR A 184 -87.62 0.72 89.59
CA THR A 184 -86.62 1.62 90.19
C THR A 184 -85.62 0.87 91.06
N ALA A 185 -86.05 -0.15 91.82
CA ALA A 185 -85.13 -0.95 92.63
C ALA A 185 -84.18 -1.81 91.78
N GLU A 186 -84.65 -2.35 90.67
CA GLU A 186 -83.82 -3.11 89.71
C GLU A 186 -82.81 -2.21 88.98
N LEU A 187 -83.21 -0.98 88.62
CA LEU A 187 -82.31 0.01 88.01
C LEU A 187 -81.25 0.51 88.99
N GLU A 188 -81.60 0.69 90.27
CA GLU A 188 -80.63 1.05 91.31
C GLU A 188 -79.60 -0.06 91.54
N ALA A 189 -80.02 -1.33 91.53
CA ALA A 189 -79.11 -2.48 91.63
C ALA A 189 -78.14 -2.57 90.44
N LEU A 190 -78.64 -2.31 89.21
CA LEU A 190 -77.83 -2.33 87.99
C LEU A 190 -76.81 -1.18 87.97
N VAL A 191 -77.19 0.00 88.47
CA VAL A 191 -76.28 1.15 88.60
C VAL A 191 -75.15 0.86 89.59
N ASP A 192 -75.43 0.14 90.68
CA ASP A 192 -74.40 -0.24 91.65
C ASP A 192 -73.48 -1.38 91.15
N GLU A 193 -73.96 -2.25 90.26
CA GLU A 193 -73.10 -3.19 89.53
C GLU A 193 -72.19 -2.49 88.53
N TYR A 194 -72.70 -1.51 87.76
CA TYR A 194 -71.86 -0.73 86.84
C TYR A 194 -70.79 0.10 87.54
N LYS A 195 -71.08 0.64 88.73
CA LYS A 195 -70.06 1.34 89.54
C LYS A 195 -68.93 0.40 89.97
N LYS A 196 -69.25 -0.86 90.29
CA LYS A 196 -68.24 -1.87 90.63
C LYS A 196 -67.38 -2.24 89.42
N GLU A 197 -67.98 -2.47 88.26
CA GLU A 197 -67.22 -2.77 87.02
C GLU A 197 -66.33 -1.61 86.57
N ILE A 198 -66.79 -0.36 86.69
CA ILE A 198 -65.97 0.82 86.35
C ILE A 198 -64.75 0.94 87.29
N SER A 199 -64.92 0.60 88.58
CA SER A 199 -63.81 0.59 89.53
C SER A 199 -62.79 -0.52 89.22
N GLU A 200 -63.25 -1.67 88.74
CA GLU A 200 -62.42 -2.81 88.39
C GLU A 200 -61.67 -2.60 87.06
N LEU A 201 -62.32 -1.97 86.08
CA LEU A 201 -61.69 -1.54 84.82
C LEU A 201 -60.64 -0.44 85.04
N HIS A 202 -60.90 0.51 85.95
CA HIS A 202 -59.90 1.51 86.31
C HIS A 202 -58.65 0.85 86.92
N ALA A 203 -58.81 -0.14 87.80
CA ALA A 203 -57.69 -0.89 88.39
C ALA A 203 -56.91 -1.73 87.37
N GLN A 204 -57.56 -2.18 86.28
CA GLN A 204 -56.90 -2.91 85.19
C GLN A 204 -56.14 -1.97 84.25
N LEU A 205 -56.64 -0.76 84.00
CA LEU A 205 -55.93 0.25 83.20
C LEU A 205 -54.67 0.74 83.89
N THR A 206 -54.71 0.96 85.22
CA THR A 206 -53.50 1.36 85.97
C THR A 206 -52.41 0.28 85.98
N LYS A 207 -52.78 -1.00 85.82
CA LYS A 207 -51.83 -2.11 85.69
C LYS A 207 -51.20 -2.22 84.30
N LEU A 208 -51.90 -1.76 83.25
CA LEU A 208 -51.40 -1.79 81.87
C LEU A 208 -50.51 -0.59 81.53
N GLU A 209 -50.72 0.56 82.17
CA GLU A 209 -49.83 1.72 82.00
C GLU A 209 -48.47 1.58 82.71
N ALA A 210 -48.30 0.58 83.59
CA ALA A 210 -47.09 0.39 84.39
C ALA A 210 -45.98 -0.47 83.73
N GLN A 211 -46.05 -0.81 82.43
CA GLN A 211 -44.98 -1.56 81.74
C GLN A 211 -44.26 -0.71 80.67
N PRO A 212 -42.93 -0.53 80.77
CA PRO A 212 -42.14 0.23 79.80
C PRO A 212 -41.69 -0.63 78.61
N ALA A 213 -41.61 0.01 77.43
CA ALA A 213 -41.16 -0.58 76.16
C ALA A 213 -39.62 -0.74 76.06
N PRO A 214 -39.09 -1.72 75.28
CA PRO A 214 -37.69 -1.72 74.87
C PRO A 214 -37.48 -1.37 73.38
N ALA A 215 -36.29 -0.79 73.14
CA ALA A 215 -35.75 -0.29 71.87
C ALA A 215 -34.90 -1.37 71.13
N PRO A 216 -34.29 -1.07 69.95
CA PRO A 216 -34.14 -1.99 68.81
C PRO A 216 -32.83 -2.80 68.76
N ALA A 217 -32.82 -3.91 68.00
CA ALA A 217 -31.62 -4.67 67.64
C ALA A 217 -31.53 -4.93 66.12
N GLN A 218 -30.32 -4.78 65.59
CA GLN A 218 -29.92 -4.94 64.19
C GLN A 218 -29.88 -6.42 63.73
N PRO A 219 -30.08 -6.74 62.43
CA PRO A 219 -29.78 -8.05 61.89
C PRO A 219 -28.42 -8.09 61.17
N SER A 220 -27.57 -9.00 61.62
CA SER A 220 -26.33 -9.43 60.96
C SER A 220 -26.62 -10.23 59.69
N LEU A 221 -25.99 -9.84 58.59
CA LEU A 221 -25.92 -10.55 57.31
C LEU A 221 -25.18 -11.89 57.45
N LYS A 222 -25.91 -13.01 57.38
CA LYS A 222 -25.39 -14.30 56.87
C LYS A 222 -26.50 -15.02 56.10
N ARG A 223 -26.49 -14.94 54.77
CA ARG A 223 -27.11 -15.92 53.87
C ARG A 223 -26.11 -17.07 53.66
N PRO A 224 -26.59 -18.32 53.55
CA PRO A 224 -26.03 -19.29 52.63
C PRO A 224 -27.03 -19.56 51.49
N ALA A 225 -26.59 -19.38 50.24
CA ALA A 225 -27.24 -19.92 49.05
C ALA A 225 -26.13 -20.36 48.05
N PRO A 226 -26.11 -21.62 47.58
CA PRO A 226 -25.04 -22.16 46.73
C PRO A 226 -25.21 -21.89 45.21
N ASP A 227 -25.96 -20.86 44.82
CA ASP A 227 -26.24 -20.54 43.39
C ASP A 227 -25.26 -19.52 42.77
N SER A 228 -24.19 -19.14 43.47
CA SER A 228 -23.27 -18.07 43.02
C SER A 228 -22.20 -18.56 42.05
N GLU A 229 -21.62 -19.74 42.28
CA GLU A 229 -20.50 -20.24 41.48
C GLU A 229 -20.93 -20.69 40.08
N GLU A 230 -22.09 -21.34 39.96
CA GLU A 230 -22.66 -21.74 38.66
C GLU A 230 -23.10 -20.52 37.83
N ASN A 231 -23.65 -19.48 38.46
CA ASN A 231 -23.99 -18.23 37.78
C ASN A 231 -22.76 -17.45 37.32
N GLU A 232 -21.67 -17.45 38.10
CA GLU A 232 -20.39 -16.85 37.69
C GLU A 232 -19.73 -17.61 36.53
N ALA A 233 -19.72 -18.95 36.59
CA ALA A 233 -19.24 -19.80 35.50
C ALA A 233 -20.07 -19.60 34.21
N MET A 234 -21.39 -19.58 34.33
CA MET A 234 -22.29 -19.29 33.20
C MET A 234 -22.10 -17.87 32.65
N GLY A 235 -21.90 -16.87 33.52
CA GLY A 235 -21.62 -15.49 33.11
C GLY A 235 -20.26 -15.33 32.41
N THR A 236 -19.23 -16.10 32.79
CA THR A 236 -17.95 -16.12 32.06
C THR A 236 -18.06 -16.84 30.71
N LEU A 237 -18.82 -17.94 30.63
CA LEU A 237 -19.09 -18.64 29.37
C LEU A 237 -19.90 -17.77 28.40
N GLN A 238 -20.94 -17.06 28.87
CA GLN A 238 -21.70 -16.14 28.04
C GLN A 238 -20.85 -14.97 27.53
N ARG A 239 -19.93 -14.43 28.34
CA ARG A 239 -18.98 -13.40 27.91
C ARG A 239 -18.01 -13.94 26.85
N LYS A 240 -17.51 -15.18 27.01
CA LYS A 240 -16.68 -15.84 25.99
C LYS A 240 -17.45 -16.10 24.71
N LEU A 241 -18.71 -16.54 24.79
CA LEU A 241 -19.59 -16.73 23.63
C LEU A 241 -19.80 -15.42 22.87
N ARG A 242 -20.11 -14.31 23.57
CA ARG A 242 -20.24 -12.98 22.94
C ARG A 242 -18.93 -12.50 22.31
N LYS A 243 -17.79 -12.73 22.95
CA LYS A 243 -16.47 -12.40 22.38
C LYS A 243 -16.16 -13.20 21.14
N LEU A 244 -16.41 -14.52 21.16
CA LEU A 244 -16.22 -15.38 20.00
C LEU A 244 -17.19 -15.02 18.87
N GLN A 245 -18.45 -14.74 19.17
CA GLN A 245 -19.43 -14.29 18.20
C GLN A 245 -19.04 -12.94 17.58
N GLY A 246 -18.54 -11.99 18.38
CA GLY A 246 -17.99 -10.73 17.88
C GLY A 246 -16.74 -10.92 17.02
N ALA A 247 -15.86 -11.87 17.40
CA ALA A 247 -14.69 -12.22 16.61
C ALA A 247 -15.07 -12.84 15.25
N VAL A 248 -16.08 -13.73 15.23
CA VAL A 248 -16.63 -14.33 14.01
C VAL A 248 -17.17 -13.24 13.08
N VAL A 249 -18.03 -12.34 13.57
CA VAL A 249 -18.56 -11.23 12.76
C VAL A 249 -17.43 -10.31 12.26
N SER A 250 -16.41 -10.04 13.09
CA SER A 250 -15.26 -9.23 12.67
C SER A 250 -14.39 -9.92 11.61
N LEU A 251 -14.26 -11.25 11.68
CA LEU A 251 -13.51 -12.02 10.68
C LEU A 251 -14.31 -12.16 9.38
N ASP A 252 -15.62 -12.34 9.46
CA ASP A 252 -16.50 -12.39 8.29
C ASP A 252 -16.50 -11.06 7.53
N SER A 253 -16.56 -9.91 8.24
CA SER A 253 -16.42 -8.60 7.60
C SER A 253 -15.05 -8.40 6.94
N LYS A 254 -13.96 -8.82 7.61
CA LYS A 254 -12.61 -8.77 7.01
C LYS A 254 -12.49 -9.67 5.78
N ASN A 255 -13.03 -10.89 5.87
CA ASN A 255 -13.06 -11.82 4.74
C ASN A 255 -13.84 -11.23 3.57
N ALA A 256 -15.00 -10.61 3.80
CA ALA A 256 -15.77 -9.93 2.76
C ALA A 256 -14.93 -8.81 2.09
N THR A 257 -14.26 -7.95 2.87
CA THR A 257 -13.39 -6.89 2.32
C THR A 257 -12.23 -7.46 1.51
N LEU A 258 -11.54 -8.48 2.03
CA LEU A 258 -10.41 -9.12 1.36
C LEU A 258 -10.84 -9.84 0.08
N THR A 259 -12.03 -10.46 0.06
CA THR A 259 -12.56 -11.08 -1.16
C THR A 259 -12.88 -10.05 -2.23
N ASN A 260 -13.38 -8.87 -1.85
CA ASN A 260 -13.63 -7.78 -2.80
C ASN A 260 -12.31 -7.19 -3.32
N ASP A 261 -11.30 -7.00 -2.46
CA ASP A 261 -9.98 -6.54 -2.88
C ASP A 261 -9.28 -7.54 -3.81
N LEU A 262 -9.40 -8.85 -3.53
CA LEU A 262 -8.88 -9.90 -4.41
C LEU A 262 -9.58 -9.91 -5.77
N LYS A 263 -10.91 -9.73 -5.80
CA LYS A 263 -11.67 -9.61 -7.06
C LYS A 263 -11.24 -8.37 -7.84
N ALA A 264 -11.15 -7.21 -7.19
CA ALA A 264 -10.73 -5.95 -7.80
C ALA A 264 -9.29 -6.04 -8.34
N SER A 265 -8.35 -6.58 -7.57
CA SER A 265 -6.97 -6.79 -7.98
C SER A 265 -6.85 -7.78 -9.13
N ASN A 266 -7.60 -8.89 -9.11
CA ASN A 266 -7.63 -9.84 -10.22
C ASN A 266 -8.21 -9.22 -11.51
N ALA A 267 -9.24 -8.38 -11.40
CA ALA A 267 -9.80 -7.63 -12.54
C ALA A 267 -8.77 -6.62 -13.10
N GLN A 268 -8.04 -5.91 -12.24
CA GLN A 268 -6.95 -5.02 -12.64
C GLN A 268 -5.81 -5.78 -13.32
N LEU A 269 -5.40 -6.93 -12.77
CA LEU A 269 -4.40 -7.81 -13.39
C LEU A 269 -4.88 -8.37 -14.74
N ALA A 270 -6.16 -8.69 -14.88
CA ALA A 270 -6.74 -9.12 -16.15
C ALA A 270 -6.73 -8.00 -17.18
N ALA A 271 -7.13 -6.78 -16.80
CA ALA A 271 -7.07 -5.60 -17.66
C ALA A 271 -5.63 -5.23 -18.05
N LEU A 272 -4.68 -5.32 -17.12
CA LEU A 272 -3.25 -5.13 -17.40
C LEU A 272 -2.71 -6.21 -18.34
N ARG A 273 -3.10 -7.47 -18.16
CA ARG A 273 -2.75 -8.56 -19.10
C ARG A 273 -3.33 -8.34 -20.48
N GLU A 274 -4.56 -7.85 -20.56
CA GLU A 274 -5.22 -7.52 -21.83
C GLU A 274 -4.57 -6.30 -22.50
N SER A 275 -4.15 -5.30 -21.72
CA SER A 275 -3.33 -4.19 -22.23
C SER A 275 -1.95 -4.65 -22.70
N SER A 276 -1.30 -5.60 -22.00
CA SER A 276 -0.03 -6.21 -22.43
C SER A 276 -0.19 -7.15 -23.63
N ARG A 277 -1.42 -7.53 -23.96
CA ARG A 277 -1.78 -8.24 -25.19
C ARG A 277 -1.75 -7.33 -26.42
N THR A 278 -1.68 -6.00 -26.23
CA THR A 278 -1.14 -5.13 -27.28
C THR A 278 0.33 -5.54 -27.46
N ARG A 279 0.61 -6.28 -28.55
CA ARG A 279 1.97 -6.67 -28.90
C ARG A 279 2.81 -5.42 -29.06
N VAL A 280 3.61 -5.11 -28.05
CA VAL A 280 4.80 -4.30 -28.26
C VAL A 280 5.67 -5.12 -29.21
N LEU A 281 5.89 -4.61 -30.42
CA LEU A 281 6.84 -5.18 -31.37
C LEU A 281 8.24 -5.01 -30.78
N GLU A 282 8.61 -5.94 -29.90
CA GLU A 282 9.99 -6.10 -29.49
C GLU A 282 10.71 -7.01 -30.48
N LEU A 283 11.95 -6.65 -30.79
CA LEU A 283 12.84 -7.55 -31.52
C LEU A 283 13.01 -8.80 -30.66
N SER A 284 12.72 -9.98 -31.23
CA SER A 284 12.84 -11.27 -30.54
C SER A 284 14.24 -11.50 -29.93
N ASN A 285 15.26 -10.81 -30.44
CA ASN A 285 16.62 -10.77 -29.92
C ASN A 285 17.01 -9.33 -29.54
N ASN A 286 16.41 -8.78 -28.49
CA ASN A 286 16.84 -7.51 -27.92
C ASN A 286 18.12 -7.70 -27.07
N PRO A 287 19.18 -6.89 -27.24
CA PRO A 287 20.38 -6.95 -26.39
C PRO A 287 20.07 -6.86 -24.89
N THR A 288 19.01 -6.13 -24.51
CA THR A 288 18.55 -6.03 -23.12
C THR A 288 17.97 -7.36 -22.62
N ALA A 289 17.20 -8.05 -23.45
CA ALA A 289 16.64 -9.35 -23.13
C ALA A 289 17.74 -10.43 -23.02
N GLN A 290 18.75 -10.37 -23.91
CA GLN A 290 19.94 -11.24 -23.83
C GLN A 290 20.72 -11.00 -22.53
N PHE A 291 20.96 -9.73 -22.16
CA PHE A 291 21.63 -9.39 -20.92
C PHE A 291 20.84 -9.87 -19.69
N GLN A 292 19.51 -9.69 -19.69
CA GLN A 292 18.65 -10.20 -18.62
C GLN A 292 18.65 -11.73 -18.56
N ALA A 293 18.68 -12.42 -19.69
CA ALA A 293 18.76 -13.88 -19.75
C ALA A 293 20.08 -14.41 -19.18
N ILE A 294 21.21 -13.78 -19.53
CA ILE A 294 22.54 -14.10 -18.98
C ILE A 294 22.58 -13.82 -17.47
N ARG A 295 22.01 -12.70 -17.03
CA ARG A 295 21.91 -12.37 -15.60
C ARG A 295 21.03 -13.37 -14.84
N ALA A 296 19.93 -13.82 -15.44
CA ALA A 296 19.05 -14.80 -14.84
C ALA A 296 19.70 -16.19 -14.77
N SER A 297 20.43 -16.61 -15.82
CA SER A 297 21.14 -17.89 -15.81
C SER A 297 22.28 -17.89 -14.80
N THR A 298 23.09 -16.83 -14.73
CA THR A 298 24.17 -16.67 -13.74
C THR A 298 23.65 -16.62 -12.30
N LEU A 299 22.55 -15.92 -12.03
CA LEU A 299 21.95 -15.94 -10.70
C LEU A 299 21.45 -17.34 -10.30
N LYS A 300 20.85 -18.08 -11.23
CA LYS A 300 20.41 -19.46 -10.98
C LYS A 300 21.59 -20.39 -10.71
N THR A 301 22.69 -20.29 -11.46
CA THR A 301 23.88 -21.12 -11.22
C THR A 301 24.53 -20.80 -9.88
N LEU A 302 24.64 -19.51 -9.50
CA LEU A 302 25.17 -19.10 -8.20
C LEU A 302 24.26 -19.50 -7.03
N GLN A 303 22.94 -19.46 -7.20
CA GLN A 303 22.00 -19.96 -6.18
C GLN A 303 22.15 -21.47 -6.00
N ALA A 304 22.22 -22.23 -7.08
CA ALA A 304 22.47 -23.67 -7.04
C ALA A 304 23.84 -24.01 -6.41
N GLU A 305 24.87 -23.23 -6.69
CA GLU A 305 26.19 -23.37 -6.06
C GLU A 305 26.12 -23.10 -4.55
N ASN A 306 25.47 -22.01 -4.13
CA ASN A 306 25.29 -21.68 -2.72
C ASN A 306 24.49 -22.76 -1.98
N GLU A 307 23.43 -23.29 -2.59
CA GLU A 307 22.64 -24.40 -2.03
C GLU A 307 23.50 -25.67 -1.89
N ALA A 308 24.30 -26.00 -2.89
CA ALA A 308 25.21 -27.14 -2.87
C ALA A 308 26.30 -27.00 -1.79
N LEU A 309 26.90 -25.80 -1.66
CA LEU A 309 27.90 -25.48 -0.64
C LEU A 309 27.29 -25.51 0.78
N LEU A 310 26.08 -24.96 0.96
CA LEU A 310 25.37 -24.98 2.23
C LEU A 310 24.99 -26.40 2.66
N ALA A 311 24.56 -27.25 1.72
CA ALA A 311 24.28 -28.66 1.98
C ALA A 311 25.55 -29.41 2.44
N GLN A 312 26.71 -29.08 1.86
CA GLN A 312 27.99 -29.67 2.21
C GLN A 312 28.47 -29.25 3.61
N ILE A 313 28.33 -27.96 3.97
CA ILE A 313 28.68 -27.43 5.30
C ILE A 313 27.77 -28.02 6.38
N LYS A 314 26.47 -28.15 6.11
CA LYS A 314 25.51 -28.74 7.07
C LYS A 314 25.70 -30.24 7.25
N GLY A 315 26.29 -30.93 6.27
CA GLY A 315 26.42 -32.40 6.26
C GLY A 315 27.77 -32.96 6.72
N ARG A 316 28.85 -32.16 6.86
CA ARG A 316 30.19 -32.72 7.17
C ARG A 316 31.15 -31.72 7.85
N SER A 317 31.78 -32.16 8.93
CA SER A 317 33.00 -31.57 9.52
C SER A 317 33.99 -32.72 9.78
N PRO A 318 35.22 -32.73 9.22
CA PRO A 318 35.93 -31.68 8.47
C PRO A 318 35.51 -31.55 6.98
N PRO A 319 35.88 -30.43 6.30
CA PRO A 319 35.53 -30.20 4.90
C PRO A 319 36.18 -31.25 3.97
N PRO A 320 35.44 -31.79 2.97
CA PRO A 320 36.00 -32.73 2.02
C PRO A 320 36.94 -32.03 1.03
N ALA A 321 38.03 -32.70 0.64
CA ALA A 321 38.99 -32.23 -0.36
C ALA A 321 38.46 -32.24 -1.82
N SER A 322 37.15 -32.43 -2.02
CA SER A 322 36.52 -32.60 -3.33
C SER A 322 35.63 -31.41 -3.67
N VAL A 323 35.89 -30.81 -4.83
CA VAL A 323 35.17 -29.62 -5.31
C VAL A 323 33.78 -30.03 -5.85
N PRO A 324 32.70 -29.36 -5.44
CA PRO A 324 31.35 -29.64 -5.96
C PRO A 324 31.22 -29.39 -7.46
N ALA A 325 30.41 -30.21 -8.14
CA ALA A 325 30.13 -30.06 -9.57
C ALA A 325 29.54 -28.68 -9.93
N ALA A 326 28.74 -28.09 -9.04
CA ALA A 326 28.16 -26.75 -9.23
C ALA A 326 29.24 -25.65 -9.33
N VAL A 327 30.34 -25.78 -8.60
CA VAL A 327 31.50 -24.86 -8.68
C VAL A 327 32.24 -25.05 -10.00
N VAL A 328 32.31 -26.29 -10.50
CA VAL A 328 32.91 -26.57 -11.81
C VAL A 328 32.08 -25.95 -12.93
N ASP A 329 30.76 -25.99 -12.82
CA ASP A 329 29.86 -25.43 -13.82
C ASP A 329 29.83 -23.89 -13.78
N SER A 330 29.97 -23.27 -12.61
CA SER A 330 30.14 -21.81 -12.51
C SER A 330 31.50 -21.36 -13.09
N LEU A 331 32.57 -22.12 -12.87
CA LEU A 331 33.88 -21.86 -13.48
C LEU A 331 33.87 -22.01 -15.00
N LYS A 332 33.17 -23.01 -15.55
CA LYS A 332 33.00 -23.15 -17.01
C LYS A 332 32.27 -21.95 -17.61
N LEU A 333 31.19 -21.50 -16.96
CA LEU A 333 30.43 -20.33 -17.42
C LEU A 333 31.31 -19.06 -17.41
N GLN A 334 32.14 -18.87 -16.38
CA GLN A 334 33.10 -17.77 -16.34
C GLN A 334 34.18 -17.87 -17.43
N LEU A 335 34.60 -19.08 -17.80
CA LEU A 335 35.57 -19.29 -18.86
C LEU A 335 34.97 -18.97 -20.24
N GLU A 336 33.72 -19.38 -20.49
CA GLU A 336 32.97 -19.01 -21.69
C GLU A 336 32.77 -17.49 -21.81
N GLU A 337 32.47 -16.80 -20.70
CA GLU A 337 32.35 -15.34 -20.66
C GLU A 337 33.68 -14.67 -21.03
N LYS A 338 34.80 -15.17 -20.48
CA LYS A 338 36.14 -14.64 -20.79
C LYS A 338 36.57 -14.91 -22.23
N ASP A 339 36.24 -16.06 -22.79
CA ASP A 339 36.49 -16.37 -24.19
C ASP A 339 35.68 -15.46 -25.12
N ALA A 340 34.43 -15.14 -24.75
CA ALA A 340 33.61 -14.17 -25.47
C ALA A 340 34.20 -12.74 -25.42
N GLU A 341 34.71 -12.31 -24.26
CA GLU A 341 35.42 -11.03 -24.12
C GLU A 341 36.69 -10.99 -25.00
N LEU A 342 37.49 -12.06 -24.99
CA LEU A 342 38.68 -12.17 -25.85
C LEU A 342 38.31 -12.07 -27.34
N ALA A 343 37.29 -12.81 -27.77
CA ALA A 343 36.80 -12.74 -29.14
C ALA A 343 36.30 -11.33 -29.51
N GLN A 344 35.66 -10.60 -28.59
CA GLN A 344 35.25 -9.21 -28.81
C GLN A 344 36.46 -8.27 -28.94
N ARG A 345 37.48 -8.44 -28.09
CA ARG A 345 38.73 -7.67 -28.16
C ARG A 345 39.50 -7.94 -29.46
N ASP A 346 39.52 -9.18 -29.92
CA ASP A 346 40.14 -9.56 -31.20
C ASP A 346 39.40 -8.96 -32.38
N LYS A 347 38.06 -9.00 -32.38
CA LYS A 347 37.23 -8.30 -33.38
C LYS A 347 37.51 -6.80 -33.41
N LYS A 348 37.62 -6.16 -32.24
CA LYS A 348 37.97 -4.73 -32.15
C LYS A 348 39.36 -4.46 -32.73
N THR A 349 40.34 -5.31 -32.42
CA THR A 349 41.71 -5.20 -32.94
C THR A 349 41.75 -5.38 -34.44
N LEU A 350 41.02 -6.35 -34.98
CA LEU A 350 40.90 -6.59 -36.41
C LEU A 350 40.24 -5.39 -37.12
N ARG A 351 39.15 -4.86 -36.57
CA ARG A 351 38.49 -3.67 -37.11
C ARG A 351 39.41 -2.45 -37.08
N LEU A 352 40.18 -2.27 -36.00
CA LEU A 352 41.15 -1.18 -35.90
C LEU A 352 42.24 -1.31 -36.97
N ARG A 353 42.77 -2.52 -37.20
CA ARG A 353 43.73 -2.79 -38.28
C ARG A 353 43.14 -2.50 -39.66
N GLN A 354 41.88 -2.87 -39.90
CA GLN A 354 41.18 -2.57 -41.15
C GLN A 354 40.99 -1.07 -41.38
N ILE A 355 40.54 -0.34 -40.35
CA ILE A 355 40.38 1.12 -40.43
C ILE A 355 41.72 1.79 -40.67
N TRP A 356 42.77 1.37 -39.96
CA TRP A 356 44.12 1.90 -40.14
C TRP A 356 44.65 1.62 -41.55
N SER A 357 44.49 0.39 -42.04
CA SER A 357 44.86 0.01 -43.41
C SER A 357 44.13 0.87 -44.44
N GLY A 358 42.82 1.09 -44.27
CA GLY A 358 42.04 1.98 -45.14
C GLY A 358 42.52 3.42 -45.08
N LYS A 359 42.81 3.95 -43.89
CA LYS A 359 43.33 5.32 -43.71
C LYS A 359 44.72 5.51 -44.31
N VAL A 360 45.58 4.49 -44.24
CA VAL A 360 46.90 4.53 -44.90
C VAL A 360 46.75 4.57 -46.41
N ILE A 361 45.81 3.81 -46.99
CA ILE A 361 45.52 3.86 -48.43
C ILE A 361 44.97 5.24 -48.82
N GLU A 362 43.99 5.77 -48.08
CA GLU A 362 43.48 7.14 -48.31
C GLU A 362 44.59 8.18 -48.24
N PHE A 363 45.52 8.04 -47.28
CA PHE A 363 46.69 8.92 -47.17
C PHE A 363 47.63 8.78 -48.38
N GLN A 364 47.92 7.56 -48.82
CA GLN A 364 48.74 7.29 -50.00
C GLN A 364 48.11 7.89 -51.27
N GLU A 365 46.80 7.76 -51.44
CA GLU A 365 46.05 8.34 -52.56
C GLU A 365 46.06 9.87 -52.49
N ALA A 366 45.88 10.46 -51.31
CA ALA A 366 45.95 11.91 -51.13
C ALA A 366 47.36 12.45 -51.46
N VAL A 367 48.42 11.76 -51.04
CA VAL A 367 49.80 12.12 -51.38
C VAL A 367 50.07 11.96 -52.87
N ALA A 368 49.62 10.87 -53.48
CA ALA A 368 49.75 10.65 -54.92
C ALA A 368 48.99 11.72 -55.73
N SER A 369 47.81 12.13 -55.28
CA SER A 369 47.01 13.16 -55.95
C SER A 369 47.54 14.58 -55.77
N THR A 370 48.21 14.88 -54.65
CA THR A 370 48.69 16.25 -54.34
C THR A 370 50.14 16.49 -54.76
N LEU A 371 51.01 15.50 -54.56
CA LEU A 371 52.44 15.60 -54.84
C LEU A 371 52.85 14.86 -56.13
N GLY A 372 52.00 13.97 -56.66
CA GLY A 372 52.34 13.17 -57.85
C GLY A 372 53.25 11.97 -57.55
N TRP A 373 53.36 11.56 -56.28
CA TRP A 373 54.21 10.46 -55.82
C TRP A 373 53.41 9.42 -55.03
N THR A 374 53.51 8.16 -55.41
CA THR A 374 52.95 7.01 -54.68
C THR A 374 53.94 6.55 -53.63
N VAL A 375 53.55 6.59 -52.35
CA VAL A 375 54.41 6.21 -51.22
C VAL A 375 54.06 4.81 -50.74
N LYS A 376 55.01 3.87 -50.78
CA LYS A 376 54.88 2.54 -50.15
C LYS A 376 55.77 2.46 -48.92
N PHE A 377 55.20 2.05 -47.79
CA PHE A 377 55.94 1.85 -46.54
C PHE A 377 56.58 0.46 -46.52
N LEU A 378 57.91 0.41 -46.40
CA LEU A 378 58.67 -0.84 -46.24
C LEU A 378 59.06 -1.07 -44.77
N PRO A 379 59.36 -2.33 -44.40
CA PRO A 379 59.95 -2.64 -43.09
C PRO A 379 61.24 -1.82 -42.84
N HIS A 380 61.54 -1.55 -41.57
CA HIS A 380 62.71 -0.77 -41.12
C HIS A 380 62.69 0.72 -41.50
N GLY A 381 61.52 1.35 -41.53
CA GLY A 381 61.43 2.82 -41.71
C GLY A 381 61.81 3.31 -43.11
N LYS A 382 61.89 2.41 -44.09
CA LYS A 382 62.18 2.74 -45.48
C LYS A 382 60.90 3.09 -46.22
N LEU A 383 60.97 4.10 -47.07
CA LEU A 383 59.87 4.55 -47.92
C LEU A 383 60.26 4.34 -49.37
N GLN A 384 59.40 3.68 -50.13
CA GLN A 384 59.53 3.57 -51.57
C GLN A 384 58.62 4.62 -52.22
N LEU A 385 59.21 5.56 -52.93
CA LEU A 385 58.53 6.63 -53.65
C LEU A 385 58.52 6.28 -55.13
N SER A 386 57.33 6.04 -55.68
CA SER A 386 57.14 5.78 -57.11
C SER A 386 56.47 6.99 -57.76
N PRO A 387 57.04 7.60 -58.81
CA PRO A 387 56.39 8.71 -59.52
C PRO A 387 55.11 8.24 -60.22
N VAL A 388 54.03 9.03 -60.14
CA VAL A 388 52.73 8.70 -60.76
C VAL A 388 52.75 8.91 -62.28
N TYR A 389 53.52 9.88 -62.76
CA TYR A 389 53.52 10.30 -64.18
C TYR A 389 54.62 9.64 -65.03
N TYR A 390 55.45 8.77 -64.44
CA TYR A 390 56.50 8.08 -65.17
C TYR A 390 55.96 6.77 -65.76
N PRO A 391 56.24 6.47 -67.04
CA PRO A 391 55.76 5.24 -67.65
C PRO A 391 56.40 4.02 -66.98
N THR A 392 55.57 3.05 -66.58
CA THR A 392 56.06 1.73 -66.18
C THR A 392 56.46 0.98 -67.45
N GLY A 393 57.75 0.97 -67.76
CA GLY A 393 58.30 0.17 -68.85
C GLY A 393 58.39 -1.29 -68.44
N ILE A 394 58.21 -2.23 -69.38
CA ILE A 394 58.60 -3.63 -69.18
C ILE A 394 60.02 -3.74 -69.74
N ASN A 395 60.95 -4.25 -68.94
CA ASN A 395 62.34 -4.37 -69.34
C ASN A 395 62.46 -5.51 -70.37
N PRO A 396 62.86 -5.23 -71.63
CA PRO A 396 62.83 -6.23 -72.70
C PRO A 396 63.83 -7.38 -72.54
N GLU A 397 64.82 -7.26 -71.64
CA GLU A 397 65.83 -8.31 -71.40
C GLU A 397 65.46 -9.31 -70.30
N THR A 398 64.68 -8.90 -69.29
CA THR A 398 64.30 -9.76 -68.14
C THR A 398 62.80 -10.10 -68.09
N GLY A 399 61.97 -9.40 -68.86
CA GLY A 399 60.51 -9.57 -68.82
C GLY A 399 59.85 -9.08 -67.52
N GLU A 400 60.61 -8.41 -66.66
CA GLU A 400 60.15 -7.80 -65.41
C GLU A 400 59.83 -6.31 -65.61
N GLU A 401 58.89 -5.77 -64.83
CA GLU A 401 58.60 -4.34 -64.81
C GLU A 401 59.85 -3.55 -64.42
N GLU A 402 60.19 -2.50 -65.19
CA GLU A 402 61.28 -1.59 -64.82
C GLU A 402 60.94 -0.94 -63.48
N GLU A 403 61.74 -1.29 -62.48
CA GLU A 403 61.64 -0.75 -61.13
C GLU A 403 62.06 0.73 -61.14
N ASN A 404 61.09 1.63 -61.32
CA ASN A 404 61.27 3.09 -61.31
C ASN A 404 60.74 3.67 -59.97
N PHE A 405 61.58 3.63 -58.94
CA PHE A 405 61.26 4.15 -57.62
C PHE A 405 62.50 4.67 -56.88
N ILE A 406 62.26 5.49 -55.86
CA ILE A 406 63.28 6.03 -54.98
C ILE A 406 63.08 5.44 -53.60
N LEU A 407 64.09 4.77 -53.06
CA LEU A 407 64.12 4.30 -51.68
C LEU A 407 64.70 5.40 -50.80
N PHE A 408 63.86 5.92 -49.91
CA PHE A 408 64.26 6.85 -48.87
C PHE A 408 64.34 6.13 -47.53
N ASP A 409 65.50 6.18 -46.89
CA ASP A 409 65.71 5.66 -45.53
C ASP A 409 65.57 6.83 -44.54
N SER A 410 64.48 6.84 -43.78
CA SER A 410 64.18 7.93 -42.85
C SER A 410 65.07 7.95 -41.61
N GLU A 411 65.65 6.82 -41.22
CA GLU A 411 66.50 6.71 -40.03
C GLU A 411 67.92 7.21 -40.30
N LYS A 412 68.44 6.94 -41.51
CA LYS A 412 69.77 7.36 -41.94
C LYS A 412 69.77 8.63 -42.79
N GLY A 413 68.59 9.10 -43.21
CA GLY A 413 68.45 10.22 -44.13
C GLY A 413 69.06 9.96 -45.51
N THR A 414 69.27 8.69 -45.89
CA THR A 414 69.91 8.33 -47.16
C THR A 414 68.89 8.00 -48.23
N MET A 415 69.15 8.43 -49.46
CA MET A 415 68.33 8.14 -50.63
C MET A 415 69.06 7.18 -51.58
N LYS A 416 68.36 6.17 -52.10
CA LYS A 416 68.85 5.27 -53.14
C LYS A 416 67.84 5.22 -54.29
N VAL A 417 68.34 5.36 -55.50
CA VAL A 417 67.52 5.23 -56.72
C VAL A 417 67.50 3.75 -57.14
N SER A 418 66.34 3.22 -57.50
CA SER A 418 66.22 1.85 -58.01
C SER A 418 66.79 1.71 -59.43
N GLY A 419 67.19 0.48 -59.79
CA GLY A 419 67.76 0.17 -61.11
C GLY A 419 69.26 0.46 -61.28
N GLY A 420 69.94 0.99 -60.26
CA GLY A 420 71.40 1.26 -60.29
C GLY A 420 71.81 2.39 -61.27
N GLU A 421 73.11 2.70 -61.34
CA GLU A 421 73.63 3.83 -62.13
C GLU A 421 73.38 3.73 -63.65
N ARG A 422 73.03 2.54 -64.14
CA ARG A 422 72.75 2.24 -65.54
C ARG A 422 71.27 2.31 -65.90
N SER A 423 70.36 2.48 -64.93
CA SER A 423 68.94 2.66 -65.23
C SER A 423 68.70 4.00 -65.92
N ARG A 424 67.82 4.00 -66.94
CA ARG A 424 67.39 5.23 -67.64
C ARG A 424 66.82 6.25 -66.66
N PHE A 425 65.98 5.78 -65.73
CA PHE A 425 65.42 6.60 -64.66
C PHE A 425 66.51 7.26 -63.79
N ALA A 426 67.55 6.51 -63.42
CA ALA A 426 68.65 7.02 -62.59
C ALA A 426 69.57 8.00 -63.33
N GLN A 427 69.69 7.88 -64.65
CA GLN A 427 70.45 8.83 -65.48
C GLN A 427 69.68 10.14 -65.66
N GLU A 428 68.37 10.07 -65.89
CA GLU A 428 67.54 11.25 -66.10
C GLU A 428 67.45 12.13 -64.86
N ILE A 429 67.34 11.52 -63.68
CA ILE A 429 67.29 12.28 -62.43
C ILE A 429 68.67 12.67 -61.89
N ARG A 430 69.77 12.20 -62.50
CA ARG A 430 71.14 12.38 -61.98
C ARG A 430 71.49 13.86 -61.80
N ASP A 431 71.27 14.68 -62.82
CA ASP A 431 71.61 16.10 -62.80
C ASP A 431 70.77 16.85 -61.74
N MET A 432 69.51 16.45 -61.56
CA MET A 432 68.65 16.99 -60.51
C MET A 432 69.08 16.54 -59.11
N VAL A 433 69.54 15.29 -58.95
CA VAL A 433 70.06 14.76 -57.68
C VAL A 433 71.35 15.51 -57.30
N GLU A 434 72.29 15.68 -58.23
CA GLU A 434 73.53 16.43 -57.98
C GLU A 434 73.23 17.88 -57.59
N PHE A 435 72.33 18.55 -58.31
CA PHE A 435 72.00 19.95 -58.03
C PHE A 435 71.23 20.15 -56.70
N TRP A 436 70.20 19.36 -56.44
CA TRP A 436 69.30 19.58 -55.29
C TRP A 436 69.72 18.83 -54.03
N ILE A 437 70.25 17.61 -54.15
CA ILE A 437 70.58 16.76 -53.00
C ILE A 437 72.06 16.92 -52.63
N GLU A 438 72.99 16.80 -53.56
CA GLU A 438 74.43 16.95 -53.26
C GLU A 438 74.80 18.43 -53.06
N GLY A 439 74.25 19.33 -53.87
CA GLY A 439 74.54 20.76 -53.79
C GLY A 439 73.82 21.50 -52.65
N ARG A 440 72.55 21.19 -52.39
CA ARG A 440 71.70 21.95 -51.45
C ARG A 440 71.12 21.13 -50.28
N GLY A 441 71.12 19.80 -50.36
CA GLY A 441 70.58 18.93 -49.31
C GLY A 441 69.04 18.91 -49.21
N GLU A 442 68.31 19.40 -50.22
CA GLU A 442 66.86 19.62 -50.14
C GLU A 442 66.08 18.58 -50.98
N VAL A 443 65.69 17.46 -50.34
CA VAL A 443 64.90 16.38 -50.96
C VAL A 443 63.50 16.84 -51.45
N PRO A 444 62.75 17.71 -50.73
CA PRO A 444 61.44 18.17 -51.21
C PRO A 444 61.53 18.95 -52.53
N CYS A 445 62.56 19.80 -52.69
CA CYS A 445 62.79 20.55 -53.92
C CYS A 445 63.13 19.62 -55.10
N PHE A 446 63.93 18.59 -54.83
CA PHE A 446 64.22 17.55 -55.81
C PHE A 446 62.95 16.83 -56.28
N LEU A 447 62.10 16.35 -55.36
CA LEU A 447 60.86 15.64 -55.71
C LEU A 447 59.88 16.52 -56.50
N ALA A 448 59.82 17.82 -56.20
CA ALA A 448 59.01 18.77 -56.95
C ALA A 448 59.55 18.99 -58.38
N ALA A 449 60.87 19.17 -58.53
CA ALA A 449 61.51 19.33 -59.84
C ALA A 449 61.32 18.08 -60.71
N ALA A 450 61.62 16.90 -60.16
CA ALA A 450 61.43 15.63 -60.85
C ALA A 450 59.96 15.36 -61.21
N GLY A 451 59.03 15.69 -60.31
CA GLY A 451 57.59 15.58 -60.57
C GLY A 451 57.13 16.44 -61.75
N LEU A 452 57.62 17.68 -61.85
CA LEU A 452 57.32 18.58 -62.97
C LEU A 452 57.87 18.04 -64.30
N GLU A 453 59.14 17.60 -64.33
CA GLU A 453 59.73 17.04 -65.55
C GLU A 453 59.00 15.77 -66.02
N PHE A 454 58.64 14.87 -65.11
CA PHE A 454 57.89 13.66 -65.45
C PHE A 454 56.48 13.99 -65.95
N TRP A 455 55.82 14.99 -65.36
CA TRP A 455 54.51 15.43 -65.82
C TRP A 455 54.57 16.04 -67.23
N GLU A 456 55.52 16.94 -67.50
CA GLU A 456 55.69 17.57 -68.82
C GLU A 456 55.94 16.52 -69.91
N ARG A 457 56.80 15.54 -69.63
CA ARG A 457 57.06 14.42 -70.56
C ARG A 457 55.82 13.55 -70.77
N SER A 458 55.06 13.26 -69.72
CA SER A 458 53.80 12.51 -69.82
C SER A 458 52.79 13.24 -70.72
N GLN A 459 52.69 14.58 -70.63
CA GLN A 459 51.83 15.37 -71.52
C GLN A 459 52.33 15.33 -72.97
N GLN A 460 53.63 15.51 -73.20
CA GLN A 460 54.21 15.43 -74.55
C GLN A 460 54.04 14.04 -75.19
N ALA A 461 54.09 12.97 -74.40
CA ALA A 461 53.84 11.62 -74.87
C ALA A 461 52.35 11.43 -75.27
N LYS A 462 51.41 11.91 -74.44
CA LYS A 462 49.98 11.88 -74.75
C LYS A 462 49.62 12.69 -76.00
N GLU A 463 50.23 13.85 -76.18
CA GLU A 463 50.04 14.68 -77.38
C GLU A 463 50.55 13.97 -78.64
N LYS A 464 51.62 13.18 -78.54
CA LYS A 464 52.17 12.39 -79.66
C LYS A 464 51.36 11.13 -79.99
N GLU A 465 50.64 10.55 -79.03
CA GLU A 465 49.77 9.38 -79.25
C GLU A 465 48.35 9.77 -79.70
N GLY A 466 47.90 10.98 -79.38
CA GLY A 466 46.56 11.49 -79.71
C GLY A 466 46.44 12.26 -81.03
N GLY A 467 47.55 12.51 -81.72
CA GLY A 467 47.60 13.08 -83.09
C GLY A 467 48.04 12.02 -84.08
#